data_AF-A0A1G1YGY9-F1
#
_entry.id   AF-A0A1G1YGY9-F1
#
_cell.length_a   1.000
_cell.length_b   1.000
_cell.length_c   1.000
_cell.angle_alpha   90.00
_cell.angle_beta   90.00
_cell.angle_gamma   90.00
#
_symmetry.space_group_name_H-M   'P 1'
#
loop_
_entity.id
_entity.type
_entity.pdbx_description
1 polymer ?
#
loop_
_entity_poly.entity_id
_entity_poly.type
_entity_poly.pdbx_seq_one_letter_code
_entity_poly.pdbx_strand_id
1 'polypeptide(L)'
;MLIPRKIPPDFLFKEVRKLEKSQRKSDIDVVLSAFRSWRSIQPVGYLSTPITTGILFYEVLAKHQVKTLEELLAINSNLLFEEIIAPNINRGIALGDELAMRFNIPIIVPAVFEARSQRWTQDDYMYVWYQVIKEMVGHTILSDFWEYSNGGVEEFVHSAEMQFRLLSVPLTGGDFFPYVPVDLFPDRFVGQKIEFPEETMKITDERGLAVRIEEGAMKISEAVVNLYRRGFRAVKLLVLLKQLVDIAHCVNWHWQTKQYRDYGLTPHYLINKKLVDRYWQIALAAAGENRPELEL
;
A
#
# COMPACT_ATOMS: atom_id res chain seq x y z
N MET A 1 -38.32 -45.28 2.97
CA MET A 1 -37.52 -44.51 3.93
C MET A 1 -36.18 -44.19 3.26
N LEU A 2 -36.01 -42.98 2.72
CA LEU A 2 -34.78 -42.58 2.03
C LEU A 2 -33.71 -42.29 3.08
N ILE A 3 -32.67 -43.12 3.12
CA ILE A 3 -31.48 -42.86 3.94
C ILE A 3 -30.85 -41.56 3.40
N PRO A 4 -30.67 -40.50 4.21
CA PRO A 4 -30.02 -39.29 3.73
C PRO A 4 -28.60 -39.66 3.30
N ARG A 5 -28.28 -39.43 2.02
CA ARG A 5 -26.91 -39.58 1.51
C ARG A 5 -26.02 -38.70 2.38
N LYS A 6 -25.06 -39.32 3.09
CA LYS A 6 -24.02 -38.60 3.83
C LYS A 6 -23.34 -37.64 2.85
N ILE A 7 -23.49 -36.34 3.10
CA ILE A 7 -22.79 -35.31 2.34
C ILE A 7 -21.28 -35.53 2.57
N PRO A 8 -20.46 -35.66 1.52
CA PRO A 8 -19.03 -35.85 1.67
C PRO A 8 -18.44 -34.68 2.49
N PRO A 9 -17.55 -34.92 3.46
CA PRO A 9 -16.93 -33.88 4.28
C PRO A 9 -16.36 -32.74 3.43
N ASP A 10 -15.71 -33.07 2.31
CA ASP A 10 -15.09 -32.12 1.38
C ASP A 10 -16.09 -31.18 0.70
N PHE A 11 -17.34 -31.62 0.51
CA PHE A 11 -18.40 -30.78 -0.05
C PHE A 11 -18.85 -29.73 0.96
N LEU A 12 -19.01 -30.12 2.23
CA LEU A 12 -19.32 -29.20 3.33
C LEU A 12 -18.20 -28.17 3.51
N PHE A 13 -16.93 -28.57 3.45
CA PHE A 13 -15.81 -27.63 3.52
C PHE A 13 -15.78 -26.62 2.37
N LYS A 14 -16.09 -27.04 1.14
CA LYS A 14 -16.15 -26.15 -0.02
C LYS A 14 -17.30 -25.15 0.07
N GLU A 15 -18.50 -25.61 0.46
CA GLU A 15 -19.66 -24.73 0.61
C GLU A 15 -19.49 -23.76 1.78
N VAL A 16 -18.93 -24.19 2.91
CA VAL A 16 -18.59 -23.31 4.04
C VAL A 16 -17.59 -22.23 3.61
N ARG A 17 -16.49 -22.60 2.92
CA ARG A 17 -15.53 -21.61 2.40
C ARG A 17 -16.15 -20.64 1.41
N LYS A 18 -17.09 -21.10 0.58
CA LYS A 18 -17.81 -20.26 -0.38
C LYS A 18 -18.74 -19.27 0.34
N LEU A 19 -19.46 -19.73 1.35
CA LEU A 19 -20.31 -18.89 2.20
C LEU A 19 -19.46 -17.86 2.96
N GLU A 20 -18.34 -18.26 3.57
CA GLU A 20 -17.41 -17.35 4.24
C GLU A 20 -16.85 -16.30 3.27
N LYS A 21 -16.47 -16.69 2.04
CA LYS A 21 -16.01 -15.75 1.02
C LYS A 21 -17.10 -14.77 0.59
N SER A 22 -18.34 -15.26 0.46
CA SER A 22 -19.50 -14.42 0.11
C SER A 22 -19.84 -13.43 1.22
N GLN A 23 -19.78 -13.87 2.49
CA GLN A 23 -20.00 -13.01 3.64
C GLN A 23 -18.93 -11.93 3.75
N ARG A 24 -17.64 -12.29 3.64
CA ARG A 24 -16.55 -11.30 3.65
C ARG A 24 -16.70 -10.24 2.57
N LYS A 25 -17.09 -10.64 1.36
CA LYS A 25 -17.39 -9.68 0.28
C LYS A 25 -18.53 -8.73 0.67
N SER A 26 -19.62 -9.26 1.24
CA SER A 26 -20.72 -8.42 1.72
C SER A 26 -20.27 -7.45 2.83
N ASP A 27 -19.43 -7.89 3.76
CA ASP A 27 -18.94 -7.05 4.86
C ASP A 27 -18.05 -5.91 4.33
N ILE A 28 -17.16 -6.23 3.38
CA ILE A 28 -16.35 -5.24 2.65
C ILE A 28 -17.24 -4.22 1.94
N ASP A 29 -18.27 -4.67 1.22
CA ASP A 29 -19.19 -3.79 0.49
C ASP A 29 -19.95 -2.86 1.45
N VAL A 30 -20.30 -3.33 2.66
CA VAL A 30 -20.92 -2.52 3.72
C VAL A 30 -19.95 -1.46 4.24
N VAL A 31 -18.70 -1.84 4.54
CA VAL A 31 -17.66 -0.90 5.01
C VAL A 31 -17.40 0.19 3.98
N LEU A 32 -17.21 -0.19 2.70
CA LEU A 32 -17.02 0.77 1.61
C LEU A 32 -18.24 1.66 1.42
N SER A 33 -19.46 1.11 1.54
CA SER A 33 -20.68 1.91 1.46
C SER A 33 -20.79 2.93 2.60
N ALA A 34 -20.34 2.58 3.81
CA ALA A 34 -20.30 3.51 4.94
C ALA A 34 -19.33 4.66 4.65
N PHE A 35 -18.13 4.36 4.16
CA PHE A 35 -17.16 5.38 3.74
C PHE A 35 -17.70 6.27 2.60
N ARG A 36 -18.27 5.68 1.54
CA ARG A 36 -18.90 6.43 0.43
C ARG A 36 -20.06 7.32 0.85
N SER A 37 -20.72 6.99 1.97
CA SER A 37 -21.80 7.81 2.52
C SER A 37 -21.30 9.05 3.29
N TRP A 38 -20.02 9.08 3.65
CA TRP A 38 -19.42 10.21 4.32
C TRP A 38 -19.21 11.37 3.35
N ARG A 39 -19.78 12.53 3.67
CA ARG A 39 -19.57 13.78 2.94
C ARG A 39 -18.70 14.72 3.77
N SER A 40 -17.60 15.16 3.19
CA SER A 40 -16.70 16.18 3.75
C SER A 40 -16.53 17.30 2.74
N ILE A 41 -16.51 18.55 3.23
CA ILE A 41 -16.11 19.71 2.42
C ILE A 41 -14.58 19.91 2.41
N GLN A 42 -13.88 19.25 3.33
CA GLN A 42 -12.42 19.26 3.42
C GLN A 42 -11.84 17.98 2.80
N PRO A 43 -10.62 18.03 2.26
CA PRO A 43 -9.87 16.83 1.89
C PRO A 43 -9.77 15.88 3.09
N VAL A 44 -10.02 14.59 2.87
CA VAL A 44 -9.82 13.57 3.91
C VAL A 44 -8.35 13.18 3.94
N GLY A 45 -7.77 13.22 5.13
CA GLY A 45 -6.43 12.73 5.41
C GLY A 45 -6.41 11.21 5.62
N TYR A 46 -5.37 10.54 5.16
CA TYR A 46 -5.10 9.13 5.44
C TYR A 46 -3.74 9.00 6.09
N LEU A 47 -3.70 8.52 7.32
CA LEU A 47 -2.45 8.30 8.04
C LEU A 47 -1.93 6.88 7.78
N SER A 48 -0.86 6.80 7.00
CA SER A 48 -0.12 5.57 6.78
C SER A 48 0.81 5.32 7.97
N THR A 49 0.50 4.29 8.76
CA THR A 49 1.28 3.87 9.93
C THR A 49 1.61 2.39 9.87
N PRO A 50 2.83 1.98 10.25
CA PRO A 50 3.16 0.58 10.50
C PRO A 50 2.18 -0.09 11.46
N ILE A 51 1.77 -1.34 11.20
CA ILE A 51 0.96 -2.15 12.14
C ILE A 51 1.75 -3.42 12.53
N THR A 52 1.97 -4.31 11.56
CA THR A 52 2.59 -5.63 11.77
C THR A 52 4.05 -5.69 11.36
N THR A 53 4.45 -4.87 10.38
CA THR A 53 5.82 -4.70 9.88
C THR A 53 6.20 -3.22 9.96
N GLY A 54 7.49 -2.91 10.05
CA GLY A 54 7.99 -1.56 10.28
C GLY A 54 9.32 -1.60 11.04
N ILE A 55 9.85 -0.43 11.39
CA ILE A 55 11.12 -0.35 12.12
C ILE A 55 11.08 -1.15 13.44
N LEU A 56 9.96 -1.01 14.19
CA LEU A 56 9.74 -1.69 15.47
C LEU A 56 9.75 -3.22 15.32
N PHE A 57 9.20 -3.76 14.23
CA PHE A 57 9.24 -5.20 13.95
C PHE A 57 10.69 -5.70 13.90
N TYR A 58 11.57 -5.03 13.15
CA TYR A 58 12.97 -5.44 13.03
C TYR A 58 13.78 -5.19 14.30
N GLU A 59 13.43 -4.18 15.09
CA GLU A 59 14.02 -3.92 16.40
C GLU A 59 13.66 -5.03 17.40
N VAL A 60 12.40 -5.44 17.45
CA VAL A 60 11.93 -6.54 18.31
C VAL A 60 12.60 -7.86 17.90
N LEU A 61 12.70 -8.16 16.60
CA LEU A 61 13.44 -9.34 16.14
C LEU A 61 14.91 -9.31 16.61
N ALA A 62 15.58 -8.17 16.47
CA ALA A 62 16.96 -8.00 16.92
C ALA A 62 17.10 -8.13 18.45
N LYS A 63 16.19 -7.55 19.22
CA LYS A 63 16.13 -7.62 20.69
C LYS A 63 16.05 -9.08 21.17
N HIS A 64 15.22 -9.89 20.52
CA HIS A 64 15.06 -11.32 20.83
C HIS A 64 16.06 -12.23 20.10
N GLN A 65 17.04 -11.65 19.39
CA GLN A 65 18.10 -12.37 18.66
C GLN A 65 17.58 -13.35 17.60
N VAL A 66 16.44 -13.04 16.99
CA VAL A 66 15.81 -13.82 15.91
C VAL A 66 15.81 -13.04 14.60
N LYS A 67 15.55 -13.73 13.49
CA LYS A 67 15.54 -13.19 12.13
C LYS A 67 14.20 -13.28 11.44
N THR A 68 13.27 -14.10 11.93
CA THR A 68 11.94 -14.25 11.33
C THR A 68 10.82 -14.12 12.35
N LEU A 69 9.60 -13.88 11.85
CA LEU A 69 8.41 -13.83 12.70
C LEU A 69 8.14 -15.20 13.32
N GLU A 70 8.37 -16.29 12.59
CA GLU A 70 8.17 -17.66 13.07
C GLU A 70 9.05 -17.95 14.28
N GLU A 71 10.31 -17.53 14.24
CA GLU A 71 11.25 -17.66 15.36
C GLU A 71 10.79 -16.84 16.57
N LEU A 72 10.29 -15.62 16.36
CA LEU A 72 9.74 -14.78 17.44
C LEU A 72 8.52 -15.43 18.10
N LEU A 73 7.59 -15.94 17.28
CA LEU A 73 6.37 -16.59 17.77
C LEU A 73 6.66 -17.93 18.47
N ALA A 74 7.76 -18.60 18.11
CA ALA A 74 8.22 -19.81 18.79
C ALA A 74 8.75 -19.52 20.22
N ILE A 75 9.26 -18.30 20.48
CA ILE A 75 9.62 -17.86 21.83
C ILE A 75 8.36 -17.62 22.66
N ASN A 76 7.48 -16.75 22.16
CA ASN A 76 6.19 -16.46 22.77
C ASN A 76 5.26 -15.82 21.73
N SER A 77 4.12 -16.47 21.49
CA SER A 77 3.14 -16.04 20.48
C SER A 77 2.50 -14.68 20.77
N ASN A 78 2.55 -14.19 22.01
CA ASN A 78 2.02 -12.88 22.37
C ASN A 78 2.95 -11.72 22.00
N LEU A 79 4.25 -11.97 21.77
CA LEU A 79 5.24 -10.91 21.50
C LEU A 79 4.90 -10.07 20.27
N LEU A 80 4.31 -10.70 19.23
CA LEU A 80 3.86 -9.97 18.05
C LEU A 80 2.82 -8.90 18.41
N PHE A 81 1.87 -9.24 19.29
CA PHE A 81 0.84 -8.28 19.66
C PHE A 81 1.39 -7.25 20.66
N GLU A 82 2.04 -7.72 21.71
CA GLU A 82 2.46 -6.90 22.86
C GLU A 82 3.61 -5.94 22.52
N GLU A 83 4.60 -6.38 21.73
CA GLU A 83 5.79 -5.58 21.45
C GLU A 83 5.76 -4.88 20.08
N ILE A 84 4.85 -5.27 19.16
CA ILE A 84 4.82 -4.72 17.80
C ILE A 84 3.46 -4.09 17.49
N ILE A 85 2.37 -4.87 17.46
CA ILE A 85 1.06 -4.39 16.98
C ILE A 85 0.48 -3.34 17.93
N ALA A 86 0.36 -3.63 19.22
CA ALA A 86 -0.28 -2.72 20.17
C ALA A 86 0.48 -1.39 20.31
N PRO A 87 1.83 -1.36 20.42
CA PRO A 87 2.58 -0.10 20.42
C PRO A 87 2.39 0.71 19.13
N ASN A 88 2.37 0.05 17.98
CA ASN A 88 2.15 0.70 16.69
C ASN A 88 0.74 1.30 16.58
N ILE A 89 -0.31 0.56 16.98
CA ILE A 89 -1.69 1.07 16.99
C ILE A 89 -1.80 2.28 17.91
N ASN A 90 -1.27 2.21 19.14
CA ASN A 90 -1.32 3.31 20.09
C ASN A 90 -0.61 4.56 19.57
N ARG A 91 0.56 4.39 18.94
CA ARG A 91 1.28 5.49 18.28
C ARG A 91 0.47 6.07 17.12
N GLY A 92 -0.12 5.22 16.28
CA GLY A 92 -0.93 5.64 15.14
C GLY A 92 -2.16 6.44 15.55
N ILE A 93 -2.85 6.02 16.62
CA ILE A 93 -3.99 6.77 17.19
C ILE A 93 -3.54 8.14 17.68
N ALA A 94 -2.52 8.19 18.54
CA ALA A 94 -2.04 9.44 19.11
C ALA A 94 -1.57 10.43 18.03
N LEU A 95 -0.84 9.93 17.03
CA LEU A 95 -0.39 10.72 15.89
C LEU A 95 -1.58 11.18 15.03
N GLY A 96 -2.57 10.33 14.80
CA GLY A 96 -3.78 10.68 14.06
C GLY A 96 -4.55 11.82 14.71
N ASP A 97 -4.73 11.77 16.03
CA ASP A 97 -5.40 12.83 16.80
C ASP A 97 -4.62 14.15 16.72
N GLU A 98 -3.29 14.09 16.88
CA GLU A 98 -2.42 15.27 16.78
C GLU A 98 -2.49 15.91 15.38
N LEU A 99 -2.38 15.09 14.33
CA LEU A 99 -2.38 15.58 12.95
C LEU A 99 -3.75 16.11 12.53
N ALA A 100 -4.85 15.52 13.01
CA ALA A 100 -6.19 16.00 12.73
C ALA A 100 -6.38 17.41 13.29
N MET A 101 -5.85 17.68 14.49
CA MET A 101 -5.84 19.02 15.08
C MET A 101 -4.91 19.98 14.33
N ARG A 102 -3.69 19.53 13.99
CA ARG A 102 -2.67 20.36 13.34
C ARG A 102 -3.07 20.79 11.93
N PHE A 103 -3.55 19.85 11.12
CA PHE A 103 -3.93 20.11 9.72
C PHE A 103 -5.37 20.58 9.59
N ASN A 104 -6.18 20.49 10.64
CA ASN A 104 -7.59 20.85 10.66
C ASN A 104 -8.37 20.15 9.53
N ILE A 105 -8.14 18.84 9.38
CA ILE A 105 -8.84 17.95 8.45
C ILE A 105 -9.21 16.64 9.16
N PRO A 106 -10.27 15.94 8.72
CA PRO A 106 -10.53 14.58 9.19
C PRO A 106 -9.40 13.64 8.77
N ILE A 107 -8.95 12.77 9.67
CA ILE A 107 -7.92 11.77 9.39
C ILE A 107 -8.47 10.37 9.62
N ILE A 108 -8.30 9.52 8.62
CA ILE A 108 -8.50 8.07 8.72
C ILE A 108 -7.22 7.46 9.28
N VAL A 109 -7.37 6.70 10.37
CA VAL A 109 -6.29 5.92 10.99
C VAL A 109 -6.62 4.42 10.83
N PRO A 110 -6.13 3.77 9.76
CA PRO A 110 -6.46 2.38 9.43
C PRO A 110 -6.04 1.38 10.51
N ALA A 111 -5.03 1.73 11.31
CA ALA A 111 -4.51 0.89 12.38
C ALA A 111 -5.55 0.53 13.46
N VAL A 112 -6.59 1.35 13.60
CA VAL A 112 -7.69 1.12 14.56
C VAL A 112 -8.65 0.03 14.06
N PHE A 113 -8.66 -0.26 12.77
CA PHE A 113 -9.60 -1.21 12.20
C PHE A 113 -9.20 -2.66 12.49
N GLU A 114 -10.00 -3.32 13.33
CA GLU A 114 -9.78 -4.72 13.70
C GLU A 114 -10.23 -5.72 12.62
N ALA A 115 -9.42 -5.86 11.56
CA ALA A 115 -9.69 -6.86 10.51
C ALA A 115 -9.66 -8.32 11.04
N ARG A 116 -8.82 -8.59 12.04
CA ARG A 116 -8.63 -9.96 12.58
C ARG A 116 -9.88 -10.47 13.29
N SER A 117 -10.57 -9.63 14.07
CA SER A 117 -11.82 -10.03 14.74
C SER A 117 -12.94 -10.32 13.72
N GLN A 118 -12.81 -9.80 12.50
CA GLN A 118 -13.73 -10.02 11.37
C GLN A 118 -13.28 -11.14 10.42
N ARG A 119 -12.18 -11.84 10.72
CA ARG A 119 -11.59 -12.91 9.87
C ARG A 119 -11.21 -12.45 8.46
N TRP A 120 -10.87 -11.17 8.30
CA TRP A 120 -10.38 -10.64 7.04
C TRP A 120 -8.94 -11.08 6.79
N THR A 121 -8.62 -11.33 5.52
CA THR A 121 -7.24 -11.54 5.08
C THR A 121 -6.52 -10.21 4.92
N GLN A 122 -5.19 -10.25 4.74
CA GLN A 122 -4.44 -9.03 4.40
C GLN A 122 -4.92 -8.43 3.07
N ASP A 123 -5.24 -9.25 2.06
CA ASP A 123 -5.75 -8.78 0.77
C ASP A 123 -7.11 -8.08 0.93
N ASP A 124 -8.00 -8.62 1.78
CA ASP A 124 -9.30 -7.99 2.09
C ASP A 124 -9.10 -6.62 2.76
N TYR A 125 -8.17 -6.53 3.73
CA TYR A 125 -7.81 -5.28 4.41
C TYR A 125 -7.26 -4.25 3.42
N MET A 126 -6.23 -4.63 2.64
CA MET A 126 -5.62 -3.71 1.67
C MET A 126 -6.60 -3.28 0.58
N TYR A 127 -7.49 -4.18 0.13
CA TYR A 127 -8.52 -3.84 -0.85
C TYR A 127 -9.41 -2.70 -0.36
N VAL A 128 -9.92 -2.77 0.87
CA VAL A 128 -10.77 -1.71 1.44
C VAL A 128 -10.04 -0.38 1.48
N TRP A 129 -8.82 -0.36 2.02
CA TRP A 129 -8.09 0.90 2.18
C TRP A 129 -7.64 1.48 0.84
N TYR A 130 -7.33 0.67 -0.15
CA TYR A 130 -7.04 1.15 -1.50
C TYR A 130 -8.24 1.78 -2.18
N GLN A 131 -9.45 1.24 -1.99
CA GLN A 131 -10.66 1.90 -2.46
C GLN A 131 -10.89 3.22 -1.72
N VAL A 132 -10.70 3.25 -0.40
CA VAL A 132 -10.83 4.48 0.40
C VAL A 132 -9.82 5.55 -0.06
N ILE A 133 -8.54 5.18 -0.23
CA ILE A 133 -7.50 6.10 -0.73
C ILE A 133 -7.89 6.64 -2.11
N LYS A 134 -8.33 5.75 -3.00
CA LYS A 134 -8.70 6.10 -4.37
C LYS A 134 -9.91 7.02 -4.47
N GLU A 135 -10.96 6.75 -3.69
CA GLU A 135 -12.27 7.38 -3.84
C GLU A 135 -12.46 8.62 -2.97
N MET A 136 -11.72 8.76 -1.86
CA MET A 136 -12.02 9.77 -0.83
C MET A 136 -10.83 10.58 -0.33
N VAL A 137 -9.63 10.00 -0.33
CA VAL A 137 -8.47 10.62 0.30
C VAL A 137 -7.88 11.65 -0.65
N GLY A 138 -7.70 12.87 -0.15
CA GLY A 138 -6.97 13.93 -0.86
C GLY A 138 -5.57 14.16 -0.30
N HIS A 139 -5.26 13.63 0.88
CA HIS A 139 -3.99 13.84 1.56
C HIS A 139 -3.52 12.57 2.29
N THR A 140 -2.56 11.86 1.70
CA THR A 140 -1.82 10.80 2.39
C THR A 140 -0.71 11.39 3.26
N ILE A 141 -0.67 11.00 4.53
CA ILE A 141 0.34 11.39 5.50
C ILE A 141 1.11 10.15 5.91
N LEU A 142 2.42 10.15 5.70
CA LEU A 142 3.32 9.05 6.03
C LEU A 142 3.91 9.31 7.41
N SER A 143 3.67 8.39 8.35
CA SER A 143 4.34 8.45 9.66
C SER A 143 5.84 8.24 9.53
N ASP A 144 6.61 8.68 10.52
CA ASP A 144 8.04 8.42 10.57
C ASP A 144 8.38 6.92 10.42
N PHE A 145 9.43 6.64 9.66
CA PHE A 145 9.93 5.30 9.35
C PHE A 145 8.96 4.39 8.56
N TRP A 146 7.98 4.97 7.85
CA TRP A 146 7.07 4.25 6.97
C TRP A 146 7.80 3.35 5.96
N GLU A 147 9.01 3.74 5.53
CA GLU A 147 9.82 3.03 4.53
C GLU A 147 10.28 1.64 4.98
N TYR A 148 10.17 1.32 6.27
CA TYR A 148 10.42 0.00 6.83
C TYR A 148 9.18 -0.90 6.87
N SER A 149 7.99 -0.34 6.63
CA SER A 149 6.72 -1.08 6.68
C SER A 149 6.31 -1.53 5.29
N ASN A 150 6.00 -2.82 5.14
CA ASN A 150 5.46 -3.31 3.87
C ASN A 150 4.16 -2.58 3.50
N GLY A 151 3.25 -2.41 4.47
CA GLY A 151 1.99 -1.71 4.28
C GLY A 151 2.20 -0.21 4.01
N GLY A 152 3.08 0.44 4.77
CA GLY A 152 3.37 1.86 4.57
C GLY A 152 3.97 2.17 3.20
N VAL A 153 4.87 1.32 2.70
CA VAL A 153 5.41 1.45 1.35
C VAL A 153 4.36 1.15 0.29
N GLU A 154 3.47 0.17 0.51
CA GLU A 154 2.37 -0.14 -0.40
C GLU A 154 1.40 1.04 -0.54
N GLU A 155 1.02 1.66 0.58
CA GLU A 155 0.16 2.83 0.64
C GLU A 155 0.82 4.06 -0.02
N PHE A 156 2.14 4.21 0.13
CA PHE A 156 2.89 5.25 -0.59
C PHE A 156 2.87 5.03 -2.11
N VAL A 157 3.13 3.80 -2.59
CA VAL A 157 3.05 3.47 -4.02
C VAL A 157 1.65 3.74 -4.56
N HIS A 158 0.61 3.26 -3.87
CA HIS A 158 -0.78 3.49 -4.27
C HIS A 158 -1.14 4.98 -4.27
N SER A 159 -0.66 5.75 -3.29
CA SER A 159 -0.85 7.20 -3.27
C SER A 159 -0.13 7.90 -4.42
N ALA A 160 1.05 7.42 -4.82
CA ALA A 160 1.76 7.93 -5.99
C ALA A 160 1.00 7.60 -7.28
N GLU A 161 0.41 6.40 -7.40
CA GLU A 161 -0.51 6.08 -8.51
C GLU A 161 -1.66 7.09 -8.58
N MET A 162 -2.29 7.41 -7.44
CA MET A 162 -3.39 8.38 -7.40
C MET A 162 -2.94 9.81 -7.70
N GLN A 163 -1.77 10.23 -7.23
CA GLN A 163 -1.18 11.55 -7.51
C GLN A 163 -0.97 11.79 -9.01
N PHE A 164 -0.64 10.73 -9.76
CA PHE A 164 -0.46 10.75 -11.20
C PHE A 164 -1.65 10.18 -11.99
N ARG A 165 -2.77 9.88 -11.31
CA ARG A 165 -3.98 9.26 -11.89
C ARG A 165 -3.68 8.05 -12.77
N LEU A 166 -2.78 7.20 -12.28
CA LEU A 166 -2.39 5.95 -12.90
C LEU A 166 -3.27 4.81 -12.38
N LEU A 167 -3.55 3.85 -13.25
CA LEU A 167 -4.12 2.57 -12.85
C LEU A 167 -3.17 1.44 -13.23
N SER A 168 -2.96 0.53 -12.29
CA SER A 168 -2.26 -0.72 -12.56
C SER A 168 -3.07 -1.58 -13.52
N VAL A 169 -2.42 -2.08 -14.57
CA VAL A 169 -3.04 -2.98 -15.55
C VAL A 169 -2.15 -4.20 -15.79
N PRO A 170 -2.73 -5.39 -16.06
CA PRO A 170 -1.95 -6.50 -16.58
C PRO A 170 -1.24 -6.09 -17.87
N LEU A 171 0.04 -6.43 -18.02
CA LEU A 171 0.78 -6.18 -19.26
C LEU A 171 0.14 -7.01 -20.39
N THR A 172 -0.59 -6.36 -21.28
CA THR A 172 -1.11 -6.97 -22.51
C THR A 172 -0.24 -6.57 -23.70
N GLY A 173 -0.34 -7.30 -24.82
CA GLY A 173 0.49 -7.10 -26.02
C GLY A 173 0.30 -5.70 -26.63
N GLY A 174 1.05 -4.72 -26.13
CA GLY A 174 0.96 -3.30 -26.48
C GLY A 174 1.32 -2.35 -25.34
N ASP A 175 1.30 -2.81 -24.09
CA ASP A 175 1.66 -1.99 -22.93
C ASP A 175 3.18 -2.05 -22.67
N PHE A 176 3.81 -0.89 -22.49
CA PHE A 176 5.24 -0.78 -22.16
C PHE A 176 5.50 -0.79 -20.65
N PHE A 177 4.47 -0.49 -19.85
CA PHE A 177 4.53 -0.37 -18.40
C PHE A 177 3.26 -0.96 -17.78
N PRO A 178 3.32 -1.49 -16.55
CA PRO A 178 2.14 -2.03 -15.85
C PRO A 178 1.19 -0.94 -15.33
N TYR A 179 1.25 0.26 -15.92
CA TYR A 179 0.52 1.45 -15.51
C TYR A 179 0.00 2.22 -16.72
N VAL A 180 -1.26 2.66 -16.64
CA VAL A 180 -1.90 3.48 -17.67
C VAL A 180 -2.42 4.78 -17.04
N PRO A 181 -2.03 5.95 -17.55
CA PRO A 181 -2.61 7.23 -17.13
C PRO A 181 -4.06 7.34 -17.61
N VAL A 182 -4.99 7.48 -16.67
CA VAL A 182 -6.43 7.47 -16.98
C VAL A 182 -6.83 8.64 -17.86
N ASP A 183 -6.27 9.82 -17.59
CA ASP A 183 -6.60 11.03 -18.34
C ASP A 183 -6.14 10.97 -19.81
N LEU A 184 -5.16 10.11 -20.15
CA LEU A 184 -4.70 9.91 -21.53
C LEU A 184 -5.49 8.84 -22.28
N PHE A 185 -6.12 7.92 -21.56
CA PHE A 185 -6.81 6.76 -22.13
C PHE A 185 -8.17 6.51 -21.48
N PRO A 186 -9.08 7.50 -21.41
CA PRO A 186 -10.36 7.37 -20.71
C PRO A 186 -11.20 6.21 -21.27
N ASP A 187 -11.13 5.97 -22.58
CA ASP A 187 -11.88 4.91 -23.27
C ASP A 187 -11.53 3.50 -22.78
N ARG A 188 -10.30 3.27 -22.28
CA ARG A 188 -9.87 1.96 -21.73
C ARG A 188 -10.60 1.59 -20.44
N PHE A 189 -11.16 2.59 -19.75
CA PHE A 189 -11.79 2.43 -18.44
C PHE A 189 -13.31 2.65 -18.49
N VAL A 190 -13.88 2.77 -19.70
CA VAL A 190 -15.34 2.88 -19.88
C VAL A 190 -16.05 1.69 -19.26
N GLY A 191 -17.03 1.97 -18.40
CA GLY A 191 -17.78 0.96 -17.64
C GLY A 191 -17.17 0.60 -16.29
N GLN A 192 -15.94 1.02 -16.00
CA GLN A 192 -15.42 1.01 -14.63
C GLN A 192 -15.91 2.28 -13.91
N LYS A 193 -16.52 2.13 -12.73
CA LYS A 193 -16.83 3.26 -11.86
C LYS A 193 -15.54 3.75 -11.23
N ILE A 194 -14.85 4.65 -11.91
CA ILE A 194 -13.60 5.25 -11.43
C ILE A 194 -13.86 6.73 -11.25
N GLU A 195 -14.01 7.14 -9.99
CA GLU A 195 -14.04 8.54 -9.61
C GLU A 195 -12.70 8.85 -8.96
N PHE A 196 -11.98 9.82 -9.53
CA PHE A 196 -10.83 10.42 -8.87
C PHE A 196 -11.29 11.73 -8.22
N PRO A 197 -10.75 12.08 -7.05
CA PRO A 197 -10.92 13.42 -6.51
C PRO A 197 -10.49 14.49 -7.52
N GLU A 198 -11.17 15.64 -7.51
CA GLU A 198 -10.82 16.77 -8.38
C GLU A 198 -9.40 17.26 -8.08
N GLU A 199 -9.03 17.34 -6.80
CA GLU A 199 -7.68 17.65 -6.37
C GLU A 199 -6.74 16.44 -6.48
N THR A 200 -5.51 16.68 -6.90
CA THR A 200 -4.48 15.64 -6.95
C THR A 200 -4.07 15.23 -5.53
N MET A 201 -3.88 13.92 -5.33
CA MET A 201 -3.38 13.37 -4.07
C MET A 201 -2.12 14.11 -3.58
N LYS A 202 -2.23 14.72 -2.40
CA LYS A 202 -1.10 15.27 -1.66
C LYS A 202 -0.46 14.15 -0.84
N ILE A 203 0.87 14.05 -0.89
CA ILE A 203 1.62 13.08 -0.09
C ILE A 203 2.63 13.85 0.77
N THR A 204 2.56 13.71 2.10
CA THR A 204 3.49 14.36 3.02
C THR A 204 4.01 13.41 4.09
N ASP A 205 5.08 13.81 4.77
CA ASP A 205 5.43 13.26 6.08
C ASP A 205 4.51 13.83 7.19
N GLU A 206 4.69 13.35 8.43
CA GLU A 206 3.97 13.82 9.62
C GLU A 206 4.25 15.29 10.00
N ARG A 207 5.28 15.92 9.39
CA ARG A 207 5.58 17.35 9.55
C ARG A 207 4.88 18.20 8.49
N GLY A 208 4.21 17.57 7.52
CA GLY A 208 3.52 18.24 6.42
C GLY A 208 4.44 18.59 5.24
N LEU A 209 5.68 18.09 5.22
CA LEU A 209 6.60 18.26 4.11
C LEU A 209 6.26 17.28 2.99
N ALA A 210 6.20 17.76 1.75
CA ALA A 210 5.86 16.93 0.60
C ALA A 210 6.89 15.82 0.38
N VAL A 211 6.41 14.58 0.26
CA VAL A 211 7.25 13.41 -0.04
C VAL A 211 7.06 13.05 -1.50
N ARG A 212 8.11 13.25 -2.30
CA ARG A 212 8.11 12.94 -3.73
C ARG A 212 8.54 11.49 -3.99
N ILE A 213 8.25 10.98 -5.20
CA ILE A 213 8.67 9.63 -5.64
C ILE A 213 10.19 9.45 -5.49
N GLU A 214 10.99 10.46 -5.82
CA GLU A 214 12.45 10.38 -5.68
C GLU A 214 12.90 10.23 -4.23
N GLU A 215 12.26 10.95 -3.31
CA GLU A 215 12.54 10.88 -1.87
C GLU A 215 12.07 9.55 -1.28
N GLY A 216 10.86 9.10 -1.66
CA GLY A 216 10.35 7.79 -1.27
C GLY A 216 11.27 6.65 -1.75
N ALA A 217 11.70 6.70 -3.01
CA ALA A 217 12.65 5.73 -3.57
C ALA A 217 13.99 5.72 -2.82
N MET A 218 14.51 6.89 -2.42
CA MET A 218 15.69 7.01 -1.59
C MET A 218 15.50 6.32 -0.23
N LYS A 219 14.45 6.69 0.51
CA LYS A 219 14.15 6.15 1.84
C LYS A 219 13.96 4.63 1.82
N ILE A 220 13.19 4.12 0.85
CA ILE A 220 12.97 2.67 0.69
C ILE A 220 14.29 1.97 0.37
N SER A 221 15.12 2.53 -0.52
CA SER A 221 16.45 1.98 -0.83
C SER A 221 17.36 1.92 0.40
N GLU A 222 17.40 2.99 1.20
CA GLU A 222 18.15 3.04 2.45
C GLU A 222 17.64 2.02 3.48
N ALA A 223 16.33 1.86 3.63
CA ALA A 223 15.72 0.85 4.48
C ALA A 223 16.09 -0.57 4.02
N VAL A 224 15.99 -0.86 2.72
CA VAL A 224 16.42 -2.14 2.15
C VAL A 224 17.89 -2.41 2.47
N VAL A 225 18.79 -1.47 2.16
CA VAL A 225 20.23 -1.61 2.45
C VAL A 225 20.48 -1.87 3.94
N ASN A 226 19.81 -1.12 4.81
CA ASN A 226 19.91 -1.30 6.26
C ASN A 226 19.48 -2.72 6.69
N LEU A 227 18.34 -3.20 6.21
CA LEU A 227 17.78 -4.49 6.57
C LEU A 227 18.66 -5.65 6.10
N TYR A 228 19.14 -5.62 4.85
CA TYR A 228 20.06 -6.63 4.34
C TYR A 228 21.39 -6.66 5.12
N ARG A 229 21.95 -5.50 5.48
CA ARG A 229 23.16 -5.43 6.33
C ARG A 229 22.96 -6.03 7.72
N ARG A 230 21.74 -5.98 8.26
CA ARG A 230 21.35 -6.59 9.54
C ARG A 230 20.97 -8.07 9.41
N GLY A 231 21.02 -8.63 8.20
CA GLY A 231 20.68 -10.02 7.91
C GLY A 231 19.18 -10.29 7.77
N PHE A 232 18.35 -9.26 7.59
CA PHE A 232 16.93 -9.41 7.29
C PHE A 232 16.69 -9.41 5.78
N ARG A 233 15.70 -10.19 5.32
CA ARG A 233 15.27 -10.17 3.92
C ARG A 233 14.11 -9.18 3.76
N ALA A 234 14.21 -8.29 2.77
CA ALA A 234 13.23 -7.23 2.51
C ALA A 234 12.66 -7.30 1.08
N VAL A 235 12.26 -8.51 0.65
CA VAL A 235 11.84 -8.77 -0.74
C VAL A 235 10.63 -7.93 -1.16
N LYS A 236 9.63 -7.79 -0.29
CA LYS A 236 8.45 -6.99 -0.58
C LYS A 236 8.81 -5.51 -0.79
N LEU A 237 9.72 -4.94 0.00
CA LEU A 237 10.17 -3.55 -0.19
C LEU A 237 10.90 -3.35 -1.53
N LEU A 238 11.69 -4.34 -1.98
CA LEU A 238 12.30 -4.31 -3.32
C LEU A 238 11.24 -4.31 -4.42
N VAL A 239 10.23 -5.18 -4.33
CA VAL A 239 9.13 -5.22 -5.30
C VAL A 239 8.41 -3.86 -5.38
N LEU A 240 8.14 -3.24 -4.25
CA LEU A 240 7.47 -1.94 -4.21
C LEU A 240 8.38 -0.80 -4.72
N LEU A 241 9.69 -0.87 -4.47
CA LEU A 241 10.64 0.06 -5.07
C LEU A 241 10.69 -0.07 -6.61
N LYS A 242 10.58 -1.30 -7.13
CA LYS A 242 10.47 -1.56 -8.57
C LYS A 242 9.18 -0.98 -9.15
N GLN A 243 8.07 -1.02 -8.43
CA GLN A 243 6.83 -0.35 -8.86
C GLN A 243 6.99 1.16 -8.96
N LEU A 244 7.72 1.81 -8.05
CA LEU A 244 8.05 3.25 -8.18
C LEU A 244 8.91 3.54 -9.41
N VAL A 245 9.83 2.65 -9.78
CA VAL A 245 10.58 2.72 -11.04
C VAL A 245 9.60 2.70 -12.21
N ASP A 246 8.66 1.76 -12.23
CA ASP A 246 7.69 1.62 -13.31
C ASP A 246 6.77 2.83 -13.45
N ILE A 247 6.30 3.40 -12.33
CA ILE A 247 5.57 4.69 -12.31
C ILE A 247 6.43 5.80 -12.91
N ALA A 248 7.68 5.93 -12.47
CA ALA A 248 8.59 6.97 -12.95
C ALA A 248 8.85 6.86 -14.46
N HIS A 249 9.05 5.65 -14.99
CA HIS A 249 9.23 5.46 -16.43
C HIS A 249 7.95 5.69 -17.22
N CYS A 250 6.79 5.22 -16.74
CA CYS A 250 5.50 5.45 -17.39
C CYS A 250 5.22 6.95 -17.57
N VAL A 251 5.26 7.73 -16.49
CA VAL A 251 5.02 9.19 -16.54
C VAL A 251 6.02 9.89 -17.47
N ASN A 252 7.31 9.55 -17.37
CA ASN A 252 8.34 10.16 -18.21
C ASN A 252 8.18 9.79 -19.69
N TRP A 253 7.80 8.56 -20.01
CA TRP A 253 7.60 8.11 -21.39
C TRP A 253 6.48 8.89 -22.07
N HIS A 254 5.31 8.98 -21.40
CA HIS A 254 4.16 9.74 -21.91
C HIS A 254 4.46 11.24 -22.03
N TRP A 255 5.32 11.79 -21.17
CA TRP A 255 5.81 13.16 -21.30
C TRP A 255 6.74 13.33 -22.51
N GLN A 256 7.74 12.46 -22.67
CA GLN A 256 8.73 12.54 -23.74
C GLN A 256 8.12 12.31 -25.13
N THR A 257 7.12 11.43 -25.21
CA THR A 257 6.35 11.17 -26.44
C THR A 257 5.28 12.22 -26.72
N LYS A 258 5.21 13.29 -25.91
CA LYS A 258 4.27 14.43 -26.02
C LYS A 258 2.80 14.08 -25.83
N GLN A 259 2.46 12.87 -25.41
CA GLN A 259 1.06 12.48 -25.20
C GLN A 259 0.36 13.37 -24.18
N TYR A 260 0.98 13.71 -23.05
CA TYR A 260 0.40 14.71 -22.14
C TYR A 260 0.11 16.04 -22.83
N ARG A 261 1.04 16.53 -23.65
CA ARG A 261 0.88 17.81 -24.37
C ARG A 261 -0.22 17.76 -25.41
N ASP A 262 -0.33 16.66 -26.15
CA ASP A 262 -1.32 16.49 -27.22
C ASP A 262 -2.75 16.50 -26.68
N TYR A 263 -2.94 16.07 -25.43
CA TYR A 263 -4.21 16.12 -24.70
C TYR A 263 -4.38 17.38 -23.82
N GLY A 264 -3.45 18.33 -23.87
CA GLY A 264 -3.51 19.56 -23.06
C GLY A 264 -3.30 19.32 -21.55
N LEU A 265 -2.70 18.20 -21.18
CA LEU A 265 -2.46 17.77 -19.80
C LEU A 265 -1.01 18.05 -19.39
N THR A 266 -0.76 18.16 -18.09
CA THR A 266 0.58 18.23 -17.50
C THR A 266 0.63 17.26 -16.33
N PRO A 267 1.68 16.42 -16.20
CA PRO A 267 1.81 15.58 -15.01
C PRO A 267 1.98 16.44 -13.76
N HIS A 268 1.63 15.89 -12.60
CA HIS A 268 1.71 16.62 -11.31
C HIS A 268 3.09 17.24 -11.07
N TYR A 269 4.17 16.49 -11.38
CA TYR A 269 5.52 17.03 -11.60
C TYR A 269 6.31 16.09 -12.52
N LEU A 270 7.46 16.56 -13.02
CA LEU A 270 8.40 15.70 -13.74
C LEU A 270 9.28 14.93 -12.76
N ILE A 271 9.15 13.61 -12.81
CA ILE A 271 9.91 12.68 -11.97
C ILE A 271 11.32 12.54 -12.54
N ASN A 272 12.36 12.71 -11.73
CA ASN A 272 13.73 12.43 -12.11
C ASN A 272 13.98 10.91 -12.14
N LYS A 273 13.56 10.24 -13.22
CA LYS A 273 13.64 8.77 -13.33
C LYS A 273 15.06 8.22 -13.18
N LYS A 274 16.10 8.97 -13.59
CA LYS A 274 17.50 8.55 -13.42
C LYS A 274 17.89 8.41 -11.95
N LEU A 275 17.32 9.27 -11.09
CA LEU A 275 17.56 9.20 -9.65
C LEU A 275 16.83 8.01 -9.02
N VAL A 276 15.58 7.77 -9.43
CA VAL A 276 14.80 6.59 -9.01
C VAL A 276 15.50 5.29 -9.43
N ASP A 277 15.97 5.21 -10.68
CA ASP A 277 16.76 4.08 -11.20
C ASP A 277 18.02 3.84 -10.35
N ARG A 278 18.73 4.91 -9.98
CA ARG A 278 19.92 4.80 -9.12
C ARG A 278 19.59 4.18 -7.76
N TYR A 279 18.51 4.60 -7.11
CA TYR A 279 18.11 4.04 -5.82
C TYR A 279 17.67 2.58 -5.93
N TRP A 280 17.01 2.22 -7.02
CA TRP A 280 16.72 0.81 -7.34
C TRP A 280 18.00 -0.02 -7.46
N GLN A 281 18.99 0.44 -8.23
CA GLN A 281 20.26 -0.27 -8.39
C GLN A 281 21.03 -0.42 -7.06
N ILE A 282 21.01 0.59 -6.21
CA ILE A 282 21.62 0.52 -4.86
C ILE A 282 20.95 -0.57 -4.01
N ALA A 283 19.61 -0.60 -4.00
CA ALA A 283 18.85 -1.58 -3.23
C ALA A 283 19.07 -3.01 -3.76
N LEU A 284 19.07 -3.16 -5.08
CA LEU A 284 19.30 -4.44 -5.75
C LEU A 284 20.71 -4.98 -5.47
N ALA A 285 21.74 -4.12 -5.52
CA ALA A 285 23.10 -4.50 -5.20
C ALA A 285 23.24 -4.99 -3.74
N ALA A 286 22.54 -4.37 -2.79
CA ALA A 286 22.51 -4.84 -1.40
C ALA A 286 21.76 -6.17 -1.23
N ALA A 287 20.74 -6.41 -2.07
CA ALA A 287 19.98 -7.65 -2.06
C ALA A 287 20.71 -8.84 -2.70
N GLY A 288 21.71 -8.59 -3.55
CA GLY A 288 22.47 -9.58 -4.32
C GLY A 288 21.85 -9.86 -5.71
N GLU A 289 22.71 -10.15 -6.70
CA GLU A 289 22.37 -10.11 -8.15
C GLU A 289 21.44 -11.23 -8.66
N ASN A 290 21.22 -12.32 -7.91
CA ASN A 290 20.35 -13.43 -8.32
C ASN A 290 19.17 -13.61 -7.35
N ARG A 291 18.03 -13.01 -7.71
CA ARG A 291 16.76 -13.11 -6.97
C ARG A 291 15.61 -13.43 -7.93
N PRO A 292 15.29 -14.72 -8.17
CA PRO A 292 14.14 -15.09 -8.99
C PRO A 292 12.81 -14.54 -8.42
N GLU A 293 12.78 -14.16 -7.14
CA GLU A 293 11.61 -13.52 -6.53
C GLU A 293 11.35 -12.09 -7.03
N LEU A 294 12.28 -11.50 -7.79
CA LEU A 294 12.14 -10.18 -8.43
C LEU A 294 11.75 -10.27 -9.91
N GLU A 295 11.68 -11.47 -10.48
CA GLU A 295 11.09 -11.74 -11.79
C GLU A 295 9.56 -11.81 -11.62
N LEU A 296 8.90 -10.65 -11.64
CA LEU A 296 7.43 -10.51 -11.66
C LEU A 296 6.89 -10.63 -13.08
#